data_AF-A0A946MQW7-F1
#
_entry.id   AF-A0A946MQW7-F1
#
_cell.length_a   1.000
_cell.length_b   1.000
_cell.length_c   1.000
_cell.angle_alpha   90.00
_cell.angle_beta   90.00
_cell.angle_gamma   90.00
#
_symmetry.space_group_name_H-M   'P 1'
#
loop_
_entity.id
_entity.type
_entity.pdbx_description
1 polymer ?
#
loop_
_entity_poly.entity_id
_entity_poly.type
_entity_poly.pdbx_seq_one_letter_code
_entity_poly.pdbx_strand_id
1 'polypeptide(L)' 'MPGKLAIVDFNKCQPDKCENGVCSAARACEKKLMKQLDPYDPPMTRSVSCKGCGDCVTACPFEAVSIEVM' A
#
# COMPACT_ATOMS: atom_id res chain seq x y z
N MET A 1 -6.50 22.11 -1.08
CA MET A 1 -5.21 21.41 -1.24
C MET A 1 -5.54 20.01 -1.69
N PRO A 2 -5.12 19.59 -2.90
CA PRO A 2 -5.44 18.26 -3.38
C PRO A 2 -4.86 17.21 -2.44
N GLY A 3 -5.69 16.26 -2.01
CA GLY A 3 -5.29 15.14 -1.19
C GLY A 3 -4.49 14.16 -2.03
N LYS A 4 -3.46 13.53 -1.47
CA LYS A 4 -2.77 12.41 -2.11
C LYS A 4 -3.13 11.16 -1.36
N LEU A 5 -3.51 10.08 -2.04
CA LEU A 5 -3.82 8.81 -1.40
C LEU A 5 -3.10 7.67 -2.11
N ALA A 6 -2.56 6.74 -1.33
CA ALA A 6 -2.02 5.50 -1.88
C ALA A 6 -3.19 4.53 -2.13
N ILE A 7 -3.42 4.20 -3.40
CA ILE A 7 -4.40 3.23 -3.87
C ILE A 7 -3.68 1.92 -4.18
N VAL A 8 -4.33 0.80 -3.87
CA VAL A 8 -3.84 -0.55 -4.14
C VAL A 8 -4.67 -1.13 -5.27
N ASP A 9 -4.03 -1.57 -6.34
CA ASP A 9 -4.65 -2.26 -7.45
C ASP A 9 -4.79 -3.75 -7.11
N PHE A 10 -6.01 -4.17 -6.78
CA PHE A 10 -6.31 -5.57 -6.44
C PHE A 10 -6.11 -6.54 -7.61
N ASN A 11 -6.06 -6.06 -8.86
CA ASN A 11 -5.78 -6.94 -10.01
C ASN A 11 -4.30 -7.31 -10.10
N LYS A 12 -3.42 -6.44 -9.59
CA LYS A 12 -1.96 -6.65 -9.55
C LYS A 12 -1.48 -7.18 -8.21
N CYS A 13 -2.20 -6.88 -7.13
CA CYS A 13 -1.82 -7.32 -5.80
C CYS A 13 -1.88 -8.85 -5.72
N GLN A 14 -0.72 -9.50 -5.48
CA GLN A 14 -0.62 -10.95 -5.31
C GLN A 14 -0.12 -11.28 -3.90
N PRO A 15 -1.02 -11.30 -2.90
CA PRO A 15 -0.67 -11.59 -1.51
C PRO A 15 0.01 -12.96 -1.34
N ASP A 16 -0.39 -13.97 -2.12
CA ASP A 16 0.19 -15.33 -2.09
C ASP A 16 1.68 -15.37 -2.45
N LYS A 17 2.14 -14.38 -3.22
CA LYS A 17 3.56 -14.27 -3.61
C LYS A 17 4.36 -13.35 -2.69
N CYS A 18 3.72 -12.73 -1.71
CA CYS A 18 4.39 -11.93 -0.69
C CYS A 18 4.93 -12.84 0.42
N GLU A 19 6.05 -12.45 1.05
CA GLU A 19 6.70 -13.24 2.09
C GLU A 19 5.73 -13.48 3.28
N ASN A 20 5.33 -14.73 3.48
CA ASN A 20 4.32 -15.15 4.47
C ASN A 20 2.97 -14.42 4.36
N GLY A 21 2.62 -13.94 3.16
CA GLY A 21 1.43 -13.13 2.95
C GLY A 21 1.53 -11.73 3.57
N VAL A 22 2.70 -11.29 4.03
CA VAL A 22 2.89 -9.97 4.65
C VAL A 22 3.20 -8.93 3.57
N CYS A 23 2.45 -7.83 3.57
CA CYS A 23 2.61 -6.78 2.58
C CYS A 23 3.81 -5.87 2.89
N SER A 24 4.84 -5.92 2.02
CA SER A 24 6.02 -5.05 2.08
C SER A 24 5.66 -3.56 1.99
N ALA A 25 4.66 -3.20 1.18
CA ALA A 25 4.20 -1.83 1.02
C ALA A 25 3.59 -1.25 2.31
N ALA A 26 2.79 -2.06 3.03
CA ALA A 26 2.25 -1.67 4.33
C ALA A 26 3.36 -1.52 5.38
N ARG A 27 4.35 -2.42 5.36
CA ARG A 27 5.50 -2.40 6.27
C ARG A 27 6.45 -1.23 6.00
N ALA A 28 6.59 -0.81 4.74
CA ALA A 28 7.37 0.36 4.35
C ALA A 28 6.69 1.69 4.75
N CYS A 29 5.38 1.68 5.02
CA CYS A 29 4.68 2.89 5.46
C CYS A 29 5.05 3.22 6.91
N GLU A 30 6.07 4.04 7.12
CA GLU A 30 6.51 4.50 8.46
C GLU A 30 5.39 5.20 9.24
N LYS A 31 4.48 5.86 8.51
CA LYS A 31 3.32 6.57 9.08
C LYS A 31 2.17 5.64 9.47
N LYS A 32 2.27 4.33 9.19
CA LYS A 32 1.27 3.29 9.52
C LYS A 32 -0.14 3.62 9.00
N LEU A 33 -0.20 4.33 7.87
CA LEU A 33 -1.43 4.75 7.20
C LEU A 33 -2.02 3.64 6.33
N MET A 34 -1.14 2.79 5.81
CA MET A 34 -1.47 1.56 5.12
C MET A 34 -1.39 0.40 6.11
N LYS A 35 -2.51 -0.31 6.31
CA LYS A 35 -2.60 -1.43 7.23
C LYS A 35 -3.14 -2.66 6.52
N GLN A 36 -2.47 -3.77 6.71
CA GLN A 36 -2.95 -5.10 6.36
C GLN A 36 -3.64 -5.68 7.61
N LEU A 37 -4.87 -6.19 7.46
CA LEU A 37 -5.60 -6.75 8.60
C LEU A 37 -5.09 -8.16 8.93
N ASP A 38 -4.95 -9.00 7.91
CA ASP A 38 -4.53 -10.39 8.05
C ASP A 38 -3.45 -10.75 7.02
N PRO A 39 -2.59 -11.75 7.30
CA PRO A 39 -1.70 -12.31 6.29
C PRO A 39 -2.51 -12.75 5.07
N TYR A 40 -1.95 -12.52 3.88
CA TYR A 40 -2.58 -12.74 2.58
C TYR A 40 -3.76 -11.81 2.25
N ASP A 41 -4.15 -10.89 3.13
CA ASP A 41 -5.16 -9.88 2.83
C ASP A 41 -4.51 -8.66 2.17
N PRO A 42 -5.14 -8.00 1.19
CA PRO A 42 -4.59 -6.79 0.60
C PRO A 42 -4.55 -5.63 1.62
N PRO A 43 -3.50 -4.79 1.60
CA PRO A 43 -3.42 -3.68 2.52
C PRO A 43 -4.43 -2.58 2.17
N MET A 44 -4.93 -1.89 3.19
CA MET A 44 -5.90 -0.81 3.02
C MET A 44 -5.34 0.52 3.55
N THR A 45 -5.35 1.55 2.72
CA THR A 45 -4.94 2.91 3.09
C THR A 45 -6.13 3.64 3.70
N ARG A 46 -6.12 3.91 5.01
CA ARG A 46 -7.28 4.48 5.72
C ARG A 46 -7.27 6.00 5.88
N SER A 47 -6.23 6.70 5.45
CA SER A 47 -6.05 8.11 5.82
C SER A 47 -5.85 9.03 4.63
N VAL A 48 -6.64 10.12 4.60
CA VAL A 48 -6.39 11.33 3.80
C VAL A 48 -5.10 12.05 4.18
N SER A 49 -4.45 11.67 5.29
CA SER A 49 -3.16 12.20 5.72
C SER A 49 -1.96 11.65 4.92
N CYS A 50 -2.19 10.78 3.95
CA CYS A 50 -1.14 10.29 3.07
C CYS A 50 -0.47 11.48 2.37
N LYS A 51 0.87 11.55 2.47
CA LYS A 51 1.66 12.60 1.83
C LYS A 51 2.12 12.24 0.43
N GLY A 52 1.89 10.99 0.02
CA GLY A 52 2.37 10.45 -1.24
C GLY A 52 3.90 10.41 -1.31
N CYS A 53 4.55 9.91 -0.25
CA CYS A 53 6.03 9.78 -0.21
C CYS A 53 6.58 8.78 -1.24
N GLY A 54 5.79 7.77 -1.63
CA GLY A 54 6.19 6.78 -2.63
C GLY A 54 6.83 5.51 -2.06
N ASP A 55 7.15 5.45 -0.77
CA ASP A 55 7.85 4.30 -0.18
C ASP A 55 7.09 2.98 -0.38
N CYS A 56 5.76 3.03 -0.21
CA CYS A 56 4.88 1.87 -0.45
C CYS A 56 4.86 1.41 -1.92
N VAL A 57 5.07 2.31 -2.88
CA VAL A 57 5.15 2.00 -4.31
C VAL A 57 6.46 1.26 -4.60
N THR A 58 7.59 1.83 -4.16
CA THR A 58 8.92 1.24 -4.34
C THR A 58 9.08 -0.11 -3.61
N ALA A 59 8.44 -0.27 -2.45
CA ALA A 59 8.51 -1.50 -1.67
C ALA A 59 7.65 -2.64 -2.23
N CYS A 60 6.68 -2.35 -3.11
CA CYS A 60 5.82 -3.38 -3.69
C CYS A 60 6.47 -3.98 -4.95
N PRO A 61 6.91 -5.26 -4.92
CA PRO A 61 7.58 -5.87 -6.08
C PRO A 61 6.64 -6.10 -7.28
N PHE A 62 5.32 -6.03 -7.07
CA PHE A 62 4.31 -6.20 -8.11
C PHE A 62 3.82 -4.87 -8.69
N GLU A 63 4.38 -3.74 -8.22
CA GLU A 63 3.94 -2.39 -8.61
C GLU A 63 2.41 -2.22 -8.48
N ALA A 64 1.83 -2.89 -7.48
CA ALA A 64 0.39 -2.91 -7.25
C ALA A 64 -0.09 -1.71 -6.43
N VAL A 65 0.81 -0.81 -6.03
CA VAL A 65 0.48 0.39 -5.25
C VAL A 65 0.77 1.60 -6.11
N SER A 66 -0.15 2.57 -6.11
CA SER A 66 -0.03 3.82 -6.86
C SER A 66 -0.49 4.99 -5.99
N ILE A 67 0.03 6.18 -6.23
CA ILE A 67 -0.39 7.39 -5.51
C ILE A 67 -1.26 8.21 -6.44
N GLU A 68 -2.52 8.37 -6.07
CA GLU A 68 -3.48 9.20 -6.79
C GLU A 68 -3.67 10.54 -6.08
N VAL A 69 -3.93 11.57 -6.87
CA VAL A 69 -4.14 12.94 -6.42
C VAL A 69 -5.63 13.26 -6.62
N MET A 70 -6.30 13.65 -5.55
CA MET A 70 -7.74 13.90 -5.47
C MET A 70 -8.05 15.33 -5.04
#